data_AF-A8LT16-F1
#
_entry.id   AF-A8LT16-F1
#
_cell.length_a   1.000
_cell.length_b   1.000
_cell.length_c   1.000
_cell.angle_alpha   90.00
_cell.angle_beta   90.00
_cell.angle_gamma   90.00
#
_symmetry.space_group_name_H-M   'P 1'
#
loop_
_entity.id
_entity.type
_entity.pdbx_description
1 polymer ?
#
loop_
_entity_poly.entity_id
_entity_poly.type
_entity_poly.pdbx_seq_one_letter_code
_entity_poly.pdbx_strand_id
1 'polypeptide(L)'
;MRQAQHLALAALALSLTPTFAVAERNLVPTLDRSFDVCPDRPAEPVWMQEIPLRQAYQRVLVQDIYRAQNLERVVEIGNCDCATRFPSWDAAEATFRERYASDERWEMLQFSDAYNRRANAARPAAQAICDAAGNW
;
A
#
# COMPACT_ATOMS: atom_id res chain seq x y z
N MET A 1 49.51 -48.49 6.99
CA MET A 1 48.04 -48.65 6.79
C MET A 1 47.19 -47.65 7.60
N ARG A 2 47.58 -47.23 8.82
CA ARG A 2 46.82 -46.25 9.62
C ARG A 2 46.73 -44.83 9.02
N GLN A 3 47.79 -44.29 8.41
CA GLN A 3 47.77 -42.92 7.84
C GLN A 3 46.79 -42.74 6.67
N ALA A 4 46.63 -43.77 5.81
CA ALA A 4 45.68 -43.72 4.69
C ALA A 4 44.21 -43.72 5.17
N GLN A 5 43.93 -44.39 6.30
CA GLN A 5 42.59 -44.40 6.90
C GLN A 5 42.22 -43.03 7.50
N HIS A 6 43.18 -42.32 8.10
CA HIS A 6 42.93 -40.97 8.63
C HIS A 6 42.70 -39.93 7.53
N LEU A 7 43.39 -40.04 6.40
CA LEU A 7 43.20 -39.18 5.24
C LEU A 7 41.83 -39.41 4.56
N ALA A 8 41.39 -40.66 4.46
CA ALA A 8 40.07 -41.00 3.92
C ALA A 8 38.91 -40.48 4.81
N LEU A 9 39.05 -40.57 6.13
CA LEU A 9 38.06 -40.06 7.09
C LEU A 9 37.98 -38.52 7.11
N ALA A 10 39.12 -37.83 6.93
CA ALA A 10 39.14 -36.37 6.83
C ALA A 10 38.47 -35.85 5.54
N ALA A 11 38.62 -36.58 4.43
CA ALA A 11 37.96 -36.25 3.16
C ALA A 11 36.43 -36.45 3.22
N LEU A 12 35.93 -37.45 3.95
CA LEU A 12 34.49 -37.67 4.14
C LEU A 12 33.83 -36.66 5.09
N ALA A 13 34.57 -36.10 6.05
CA ALA A 13 34.01 -35.10 6.97
C ALA A 13 33.80 -33.73 6.30
N LEU A 14 34.58 -33.42 5.26
CA LEU A 14 34.52 -32.13 4.56
C LEU A 14 33.34 -32.02 3.57
N SER A 15 32.76 -33.15 3.15
CA SER A 15 31.64 -33.20 2.19
C SER A 15 30.25 -33.07 2.85
N LEU A 16 30.17 -32.97 4.18
CA LEU A 16 28.92 -32.93 4.95
C LEU A 16 28.59 -31.54 5.51
N THR A 17 29.15 -30.47 4.96
CA THR A 17 28.68 -29.12 5.31
C THR A 17 27.33 -28.89 4.64
N PRO A 18 26.21 -28.78 5.39
CA PRO A 18 24.96 -28.40 4.80
C PRO A 18 25.13 -26.97 4.29
N THR A 19 25.03 -26.76 2.99
CA THR A 19 24.79 -25.44 2.44
C THR A 19 23.41 -25.03 2.94
N PHE A 20 23.36 -24.19 3.97
CA PHE A 20 22.14 -23.49 4.33
C PHE A 20 21.82 -22.57 3.16
N ALA A 21 21.08 -23.07 2.18
CA ALA A 21 20.43 -22.24 1.20
C ALA A 21 19.48 -21.33 1.98
N VAL A 22 19.86 -20.06 2.13
CA VAL A 22 18.96 -19.03 2.62
C VAL A 22 17.86 -18.97 1.57
N ALA A 23 16.69 -19.53 1.90
CA ALA A 23 15.53 -19.36 1.06
C ALA A 23 15.26 -17.86 0.96
N GLU A 24 15.46 -17.30 -0.23
CA GLU A 24 15.15 -15.92 -0.55
C GLU A 24 13.63 -15.75 -0.42
N ARG A 25 13.16 -15.30 0.76
CA ARG A 25 11.73 -15.21 1.08
C ARG A 25 11.03 -14.00 0.45
N ASN A 26 11.76 -13.23 -0.36
CA ASN A 26 11.28 -12.02 -1.01
C ASN A 26 11.10 -12.22 -2.53
N LEU A 27 10.56 -13.37 -2.96
CA LEU A 27 10.21 -13.64 -4.35
C LEU A 27 8.88 -12.97 -4.77
N VAL A 28 8.40 -11.96 -4.03
CA VAL A 28 7.27 -11.15 -4.49
C VAL A 28 7.84 -10.14 -5.48
N PRO A 29 7.54 -10.24 -6.79
CA PRO A 29 8.00 -9.24 -7.73
C PRO A 29 7.46 -7.87 -7.29
N THR A 30 8.35 -6.90 -7.11
CA THR A 30 7.94 -5.50 -6.98
C THR A 30 7.44 -5.08 -8.35
N LEU A 31 6.13 -5.08 -8.54
CA LEU A 31 5.52 -4.55 -9.76
C LEU A 31 5.70 -3.03 -9.74
N ASP A 32 6.51 -2.52 -10.66
CA ASP A 32 6.49 -1.10 -11.00
C ASP A 32 5.05 -0.74 -11.40
N ARG A 33 4.42 0.09 -10.58
CA ARG A 33 3.00 0.41 -10.72
C ARG A 33 2.86 1.54 -11.74
N SER A 34 2.75 1.19 -13.02
CA SER A 34 2.32 2.15 -14.05
C SER A 34 0.80 2.28 -14.03
N PHE A 35 0.31 3.49 -14.25
CA PHE A 35 -1.12 3.78 -14.28
C PHE A 35 -1.51 4.34 -15.64
N ASP A 36 -2.53 3.76 -16.27
CA ASP A 36 -3.01 4.20 -17.59
C ASP A 36 -3.71 5.57 -17.52
N VAL A 37 -4.33 5.88 -16.38
CA VAL A 37 -4.99 7.15 -16.09
C VAL A 37 -4.13 7.92 -15.11
N CYS A 38 -3.83 9.19 -15.36
CA CYS A 38 -2.99 10.01 -14.47
C CYS A 38 -1.70 9.28 -14.02
N PRO A 39 -0.73 9.09 -14.93
CA PRO A 39 0.50 8.36 -14.64
C PRO A 39 1.33 9.01 -13.53
N ASP A 40 1.27 10.34 -13.43
CA ASP A 40 2.00 11.14 -12.44
C ASP A 40 1.28 11.24 -11.08
N ARG A 41 0.31 10.36 -10.82
CA ARG A 41 -0.39 10.34 -9.52
C ARG A 41 0.60 10.10 -8.38
N PRO A 42 0.42 10.75 -7.22
CA PRO A 42 1.38 10.67 -6.14
C PRO A 42 1.45 9.25 -5.57
N ALA A 43 2.68 8.77 -5.37
CA ALA A 43 2.93 7.54 -4.64
C ALA A 43 2.37 7.65 -3.21
N GLU A 44 1.96 6.51 -2.66
CA GLU A 44 1.55 6.46 -1.26
C GLU A 44 2.71 6.86 -0.34
N PRO A 45 2.47 7.62 0.75
CA PRO A 45 3.51 8.02 1.68
C PRO A 45 4.31 6.83 2.22
N VAL A 46 5.65 6.98 2.32
CA VAL A 46 6.55 5.91 2.75
C VAL A 46 6.16 5.32 4.11
N TRP A 47 5.78 6.17 5.07
CA TRP A 47 5.37 5.71 6.39
C TRP A 47 4.15 4.77 6.34
N MET A 48 3.24 4.96 5.38
CA MET A 48 2.09 4.07 5.19
C MET A 48 2.50 2.73 4.61
N GLN A 49 3.47 2.74 3.69
CA GLN A 49 4.02 1.53 3.07
C GLN A 49 4.76 0.66 4.11
N GLU A 50 5.36 1.29 5.12
CA GLU A 50 6.14 0.65 6.18
C GLU A 50 5.32 0.25 7.42
N ILE A 51 4.00 0.51 7.43
CA ILE A 51 3.12 0.11 8.54
C ILE A 51 3.22 -1.40 8.78
N PRO A 52 3.49 -1.85 10.02
CA PRO A 52 3.51 -3.27 10.35
C PRO A 52 2.16 -3.93 10.05
N LEU A 53 2.16 -5.19 9.60
CA LEU A 53 0.95 -5.91 9.21
C LEU A 53 -0.18 -5.87 10.25
N ARG A 54 0.15 -5.92 11.55
CA ARG A 54 -0.85 -5.85 12.64
C ARG A 54 -1.57 -4.51 12.70
N GLN A 55 -0.95 -3.45 12.20
CA GLN A 55 -1.42 -2.07 12.18
C GLN A 55 -1.95 -1.62 10.81
N ALA A 56 -2.07 -2.54 9.83
CA ALA A 56 -2.52 -2.22 8.47
C ALA A 56 -3.88 -1.50 8.41
N TYR A 57 -4.70 -1.59 9.45
CA TYR A 57 -5.95 -0.83 9.57
C TYR A 57 -5.74 0.70 9.54
N GLN A 58 -4.59 1.21 9.99
CA GLN A 58 -4.24 2.63 9.88
C GLN A 58 -4.08 3.04 8.41
N ARG A 59 -3.34 2.24 7.63
CA ARG A 59 -3.16 2.46 6.19
C ARG A 59 -4.51 2.45 5.47
N VAL A 60 -5.35 1.47 5.76
CA VAL A 60 -6.70 1.34 5.17
C VAL A 60 -7.52 2.61 5.44
N LEU A 61 -7.54 3.09 6.69
CA LEU A 61 -8.28 4.30 7.02
C LEU A 61 -7.78 5.53 6.24
N VAL A 62 -6.46 5.73 6.11
CA VAL A 62 -5.91 6.86 5.34
C VAL A 62 -6.26 6.75 3.86
N GLN A 63 -6.20 5.55 3.28
CA GLN A 63 -6.61 5.30 1.90
C GLN A 63 -8.10 5.60 1.67
N ASP A 64 -8.96 5.21 2.61
CA ASP A 64 -10.40 5.47 2.52
C ASP A 64 -10.73 6.96 2.66
N ILE A 65 -10.04 7.67 3.57
CA ILE A 65 -10.12 9.13 3.69
C ILE A 65 -9.74 9.77 2.36
N TYR A 66 -8.59 9.40 1.79
CA TYR A 66 -8.09 9.94 0.53
C TYR A 66 -9.08 9.71 -0.60
N ARG A 67 -9.58 8.48 -0.75
CA ARG A 67 -10.57 8.14 -1.78
C ARG A 67 -11.86 8.94 -1.64
N ALA A 68 -12.39 9.08 -0.43
CA ALA A 68 -13.60 9.84 -0.18
C ALA A 68 -13.41 11.32 -0.51
N GLN A 69 -12.37 11.96 0.03
CA GLN A 69 -12.08 13.38 -0.17
C GLN A 69 -11.92 13.71 -1.66
N ASN A 70 -11.23 12.86 -2.42
CA ASN A 70 -10.96 13.14 -3.83
C ASN A 70 -12.20 13.00 -4.71
N LEU A 71 -13.02 11.97 -4.49
CA LEU A 71 -14.27 11.81 -5.23
C LEU A 71 -15.26 12.92 -4.88
N GLU A 72 -15.36 13.30 -3.61
CA GLU A 72 -16.18 14.44 -3.17
C GLU A 72 -15.69 15.75 -3.81
N ARG A 73 -14.36 15.98 -3.87
CA ARG A 73 -13.79 17.17 -4.48
C ARG A 73 -14.08 17.27 -5.98
N VAL A 74 -13.98 16.15 -6.70
CA VAL A 74 -14.35 16.10 -8.13
C VAL A 74 -15.80 16.54 -8.32
N VAL A 75 -16.71 16.04 -7.48
CA VAL A 75 -18.13 16.42 -7.53
C VAL A 75 -18.34 17.89 -7.17
N GLU A 76 -17.67 18.37 -6.12
CA GLU A 76 -17.79 19.76 -5.64
C GLU A 76 -17.33 20.78 -6.68
N ILE A 77 -16.17 20.55 -7.31
CA ILE A 77 -15.58 21.47 -8.29
C ILE A 77 -16.16 21.25 -9.70
N GLY A 78 -16.68 20.05 -9.98
CA GLY A 78 -17.13 19.68 -11.33
C GLY A 78 -15.98 19.45 -12.31
N ASN A 79 -14.77 19.14 -11.81
CA ASN A 79 -13.57 18.96 -12.61
C ASN A 79 -12.84 17.65 -12.24
N CYS A 80 -12.33 16.94 -13.24
CA CYS A 80 -11.54 15.71 -13.06
C CYS A 80 -10.15 15.78 -13.73
N ASP A 81 -9.48 16.93 -13.65
CA ASP A 81 -8.03 17.00 -13.88
C ASP A 81 -7.29 16.07 -12.91
N CYS A 82 -6.14 15.53 -13.33
CA CYS A 82 -5.37 14.59 -12.50
C CYS A 82 -4.99 15.15 -11.13
N ALA A 83 -4.71 16.46 -11.02
CA ALA A 83 -4.44 17.12 -9.74
C ALA A 83 -5.67 17.16 -8.80
N THR A 84 -6.88 17.15 -9.35
CA THR A 84 -8.13 17.09 -8.59
C THR A 84 -8.52 15.65 -8.26
N ARG A 85 -8.31 14.72 -9.19
CA ARG A 85 -8.69 13.31 -9.05
C ARG A 85 -7.73 12.53 -8.14
N PHE A 86 -6.44 12.87 -8.19
CA PHE A 86 -5.35 12.28 -7.42
C PHE A 86 -4.42 13.38 -6.86
N PRO A 87 -4.90 14.24 -5.94
CA PRO A 87 -4.10 15.25 -5.27
C PRO A 87 -3.02 14.64 -4.35
N SER A 88 -2.17 15.49 -3.78
CA SER A 88 -1.26 15.12 -2.67
C SER A 88 -2.01 14.41 -1.54
N TRP A 89 -1.30 13.53 -0.83
CA TRP A 89 -1.82 12.81 0.34
C TRP A 89 -2.00 13.69 1.59
N ASP A 90 -1.42 14.89 1.60
CA ASP A 90 -1.34 15.77 2.78
C ASP A 90 -2.68 15.98 3.49
N ALA A 91 -3.78 16.18 2.75
CA ALA A 91 -5.10 16.40 3.33
C ALA A 91 -5.65 15.14 4.05
N ALA A 92 -5.43 13.97 3.46
CA ALA A 92 -5.84 12.70 4.05
C ALA A 92 -4.96 12.34 5.26
N GLU A 93 -3.64 12.58 5.16
CA GLU A 93 -2.70 12.40 6.26
C GLU A 93 -3.02 13.30 7.45
N ALA A 94 -3.28 14.60 7.20
CA ALA A 94 -3.66 15.55 8.24
C ALA A 94 -4.94 15.09 8.94
N THR A 95 -5.96 14.73 8.16
CA THR A 95 -7.23 14.20 8.71
C THR A 95 -7.00 12.98 9.60
N PHE A 96 -6.15 12.04 9.17
CA PHE A 96 -5.82 10.86 9.97
C PHE A 96 -5.07 11.21 11.25
N ARG A 97 -4.00 12.01 11.15
CA ARG A 97 -3.14 12.38 12.28
C ARG A 97 -3.91 13.17 13.34
N GLU A 98 -4.77 14.08 12.91
CA GLU A 98 -5.51 14.97 13.81
C GLU A 98 -6.66 14.28 14.52
N ARG A 99 -7.29 13.27 13.89
CA ARG A 99 -8.56 12.71 14.37
C ARG A 99 -8.51 11.28 14.83
N TYR A 100 -7.61 10.48 14.27
CA TYR A 100 -7.69 9.02 14.39
C TYR A 100 -6.39 8.38 14.86
N ALA A 101 -5.25 9.07 14.88
CA ALA A 101 -3.95 8.45 15.19
C ALA A 101 -3.88 7.77 16.58
N SER A 102 -4.73 8.18 17.53
CA SER A 102 -4.84 7.60 18.87
C SER A 102 -5.98 6.60 19.05
N ASP A 103 -6.79 6.36 18.02
CA ASP A 103 -7.98 5.54 18.13
C ASP A 103 -7.65 4.05 18.21
N GLU A 104 -8.54 3.30 18.84
CA GLU A 104 -8.45 1.86 18.87
C GLU A 104 -8.77 1.26 17.50
N ARG A 105 -8.26 0.06 17.25
CA ARG A 105 -8.45 -0.65 15.98
C ARG A 105 -9.92 -0.70 15.55
N TRP A 106 -10.83 -0.98 16.49
CA TRP A 106 -12.24 -1.14 16.17
C TRP A 106 -12.91 0.19 15.77
N GLU A 107 -12.47 1.31 16.32
CA GLU A 107 -12.96 2.66 15.99
C GLU A 107 -12.49 3.03 14.58
N MET A 108 -11.20 2.84 14.29
CA MET A 108 -10.65 3.10 12.95
C MET A 108 -11.36 2.31 11.85
N LEU A 109 -11.75 1.07 12.12
CA LEU A 109 -12.51 0.25 11.17
C LEU A 109 -13.94 0.78 10.93
N GLN A 110 -14.60 1.32 11.97
CA GLN A 110 -15.90 1.99 11.80
C GLN A 110 -15.77 3.28 10.99
N PHE A 111 -14.73 4.06 11.21
CA PHE A 111 -14.47 5.28 10.42
C PHE A 111 -14.12 4.94 8.97
N SER A 112 -13.35 3.88 8.72
CA SER A 112 -13.04 3.38 7.38
C SER A 112 -14.32 3.01 6.61
N ASP A 113 -15.24 2.31 7.25
CA ASP A 113 -16.57 2.00 6.68
C ASP A 113 -17.39 3.27 6.38
N ALA A 114 -17.34 4.29 7.25
CA ALA A 114 -18.00 5.58 7.01
C ALA A 114 -17.42 6.33 5.79
N TYR A 115 -16.09 6.39 5.66
CA TYR A 115 -15.43 7.00 4.48
C TYR A 115 -15.70 6.20 3.20
N ASN A 116 -15.74 4.87 3.27
CA ASN A 116 -16.12 4.04 2.14
C ASN A 116 -17.54 4.32 1.64
N ARG A 117 -18.51 4.49 2.56
CA ARG A 117 -19.87 4.91 2.17
C ARG A 117 -19.89 6.27 1.49
N ARG A 118 -19.14 7.24 2.01
CA ARG A 118 -19.01 8.58 1.41
C ARG A 118 -18.43 8.53 0.00
N ALA A 119 -17.32 7.81 -0.17
CA ALA A 119 -16.70 7.58 -1.47
C ALA A 119 -17.69 6.93 -2.46
N ASN A 120 -18.42 5.90 -2.01
CA ASN A 120 -19.41 5.21 -2.85
C ASN A 120 -20.60 6.09 -3.20
N ALA A 121 -21.03 6.99 -2.31
CA ALA A 121 -22.09 7.95 -2.59
C ALA A 121 -21.68 9.00 -3.63
N ALA A 122 -20.44 9.49 -3.57
CA ALA A 122 -19.90 10.44 -4.55
C ALA A 122 -19.58 9.80 -5.92
N ARG A 123 -19.28 8.49 -5.92
CA ARG A 123 -18.76 7.76 -7.09
C ARG A 123 -19.58 7.93 -8.38
N PRO A 124 -20.92 7.83 -8.40
CA PRO A 124 -21.67 7.93 -9.65
C PRO A 124 -21.53 9.30 -10.32
N ALA A 125 -21.58 10.38 -9.53
CA ALA A 125 -21.42 11.74 -10.05
C ALA A 125 -19.97 12.02 -10.45
N ALA A 126 -19.00 11.62 -9.63
CA ALA A 126 -17.58 11.75 -9.95
C ALA A 126 -17.22 10.99 -11.22
N GLN A 127 -17.76 9.77 -11.39
CA GLN A 127 -17.55 8.96 -12.59
C GLN A 127 -18.01 9.70 -13.84
N ALA A 128 -19.24 10.24 -13.85
CA ALA A 128 -19.75 10.97 -15.01
C ALA A 128 -18.85 12.16 -15.40
N ILE A 129 -18.32 12.88 -14.42
CA ILE A 129 -17.39 14.01 -14.63
C ILE A 129 -16.06 13.51 -15.20
N CYS A 130 -15.50 12.44 -14.62
CA CYS A 130 -14.21 11.91 -15.03
C CYS A 130 -14.24 11.18 -16.38
N ASP A 131 -15.32 10.46 -16.69
CA ASP A 131 -15.52 9.84 -18.00
C ASP A 131 -15.54 10.92 -19.10
N ALA A 132 -16.21 12.06 -18.85
CA ALA A 132 -16.23 13.20 -19.78
C ALA A 132 -14.84 13.86 -19.96
N ALA A 133 -13.99 13.80 -18.93
CA ALA A 133 -12.61 14.29 -18.98
C ALA A 133 -11.60 13.25 -19.50
N GLY A 134 -12.02 12.00 -19.73
CA GLY A 134 -11.12 10.89 -20.09
C GLY A 134 -10.18 10.43 -18.96
N ASN A 135 -10.50 10.78 -17.71
CA ASN A 135 -9.64 10.55 -16.52
C ASN A 135 -10.30 9.64 -15.47
N TRP A 136 -11.13 8.69 -15.91
CA TRP A 136 -11.80 7.74 -15.01
C TRP A 136 -10.99 6.46 -14.77
#